data_AF-A0AAP2DLZ2-F1
#
_entry.id   AF-A0AAP2DLZ2-F1
#
_cell.length_a   1.000
_cell.length_b   1.000
_cell.length_c   1.000
_cell.angle_alpha   90.00
_cell.angle_beta   90.00
_cell.angle_gamma   90.00
#
_symmetry.space_group_name_H-M   'P 1'
#
loop_
_entity.id
_entity.type
_entity.pdbx_description
1 polymer ?
#
loop_
_entity_poly.entity_id
_entity_poly.type
_entity_poly.pdbx_seq_one_letter_code
_entity_poly.pdbx_strand_id
1 'polypeptide(L)'
;MKTLLRILAMVMLTFLMLSLTKCNPNNDRVAGNNEETTLAEDLERERDEVRKDLRELRKDLDRELEKVNRKIDKATDVQRERLEDANRRLTDDRAKVDETLEDLENASNETWEEVKVAAHNTSRDVKAAFREVGNEIRDLFQDDKTSN
;
A
#
# COMPACT_ATOMS: atom_id res chain seq x y z
N MET A 1 12.19 -49.92 -13.51
CA MET A 1 12.98 -49.04 -12.62
C MET A 1 14.46 -48.88 -13.00
N LYS A 2 15.12 -49.85 -13.67
CA LYS A 2 16.54 -49.71 -14.07
C LYS A 2 16.78 -48.80 -15.30
N THR A 3 15.78 -48.63 -16.16
CA THR A 3 15.85 -47.73 -17.33
C THR A 3 15.52 -46.28 -16.99
N LEU A 4 14.59 -46.05 -16.06
CA LEU A 4 14.25 -44.72 -15.55
C LEU A 4 15.40 -44.08 -14.75
N LEU A 5 16.15 -44.87 -13.97
CA LEU A 5 17.32 -44.39 -13.24
C LEU A 5 18.47 -43.96 -14.19
N ARG A 6 18.57 -44.59 -15.37
CA ARG A 6 19.57 -44.25 -16.39
C ARG A 6 19.23 -42.98 -17.16
N ILE A 7 17.95 -42.70 -17.38
CA ILE A 7 17.49 -41.46 -18.04
C ILE A 7 17.67 -40.27 -17.09
N LEU A 8 17.38 -40.44 -15.80
CA LEU A 8 17.53 -39.38 -14.79
C LEU A 8 19.01 -39.02 -14.54
N ALA A 9 19.94 -39.98 -14.69
CA ALA A 9 21.37 -39.75 -14.62
C ALA A 9 21.95 -39.04 -15.86
N MET A 10 21.36 -39.20 -17.06
CA MET A 10 21.81 -38.51 -18.28
C MET A 10 21.37 -37.04 -18.34
N VAL A 11 20.22 -36.69 -17.75
CA VAL A 11 19.71 -35.30 -17.73
C VAL A 11 20.51 -34.40 -16.76
N MET A 12 21.12 -34.98 -15.72
CA MET A 12 22.03 -34.27 -14.81
C MET A 12 23.40 -33.95 -15.45
N LEU A 13 23.86 -34.78 -16.40
CA LEU A 13 25.20 -34.65 -16.97
C LEU A 13 25.25 -33.65 -18.14
N THR A 14 24.11 -33.40 -18.80
CA THR A 14 23.98 -32.35 -19.83
C THR A 14 23.85 -30.96 -19.25
N PHE A 15 23.42 -30.81 -17.99
CA PHE A 15 23.32 -29.52 -17.32
C PHE A 15 24.69 -28.94 -16.90
N LEU A 16 25.72 -29.79 -16.77
CA LEU A 16 27.09 -29.35 -16.40
C LEU A 16 27.95 -28.89 -17.58
N MET A 17 27.54 -29.17 -18.83
CA MET A 17 28.28 -28.80 -20.05
C MET A 17 27.93 -27.40 -20.58
N LEU A 18 26.93 -26.71 -20.02
CA LEU A 18 26.56 -25.35 -20.42
C LEU A 18 27.37 -24.26 -19.70
N SER A 19 28.29 -24.62 -18.80
CA SER A 19 29.02 -23.68 -17.94
C SER A 19 30.40 -23.25 -18.44
N LEU A 20 30.86 -23.71 -19.62
CA LEU A 20 32.19 -23.35 -20.17
C LEU A 20 32.16 -22.60 -21.51
N THR A 21 31.01 -22.07 -21.94
CA THR A 21 30.94 -21.19 -23.12
C THR A 21 31.17 -19.74 -22.72
N LYS A 22 32.42 -19.36 -22.44
CA LYS A 22 32.89 -17.97 -22.58
C LYS A 22 34.13 -17.92 -23.46
N CYS A 23 33.96 -17.39 -24.68
CA CYS A 23 34.89 -16.47 -25.34
C CYS A 23 34.41 -16.16 -26.77
N ASN A 24 33.73 -15.02 -26.96
CA ASN A 24 33.80 -14.27 -28.21
C ASN A 24 34.64 -13.01 -27.90
N PRO A 25 35.87 -12.88 -28.42
CA PRO A 25 36.71 -11.72 -28.16
C PRO A 25 36.36 -10.66 -29.21
N ASN A 26 35.28 -9.92 -28.97
CA ASN A 26 34.98 -8.64 -29.62
C ASN A 26 33.62 -8.15 -29.11
N ASN A 27 33.60 -7.50 -27.96
CA ASN A 27 33.10 -6.11 -27.91
C ASN A 27 33.39 -5.51 -26.54
N ASP A 28 33.77 -4.24 -26.58
CA ASP A 28 34.10 -3.37 -25.47
C ASP A 28 33.03 -3.27 -24.37
N ARG A 29 33.52 -3.29 -23.13
CA ARG A 29 33.21 -2.34 -22.03
C ARG A 29 31.79 -2.28 -21.43
N VAL A 30 31.80 -2.06 -20.12
CA VAL A 30 30.69 -1.73 -19.20
C VAL A 30 29.95 -2.93 -18.58
N ALA A 31 30.64 -3.65 -17.69
CA ALA A 31 30.02 -4.54 -16.72
C ALA A 31 30.52 -4.14 -15.33
N GLY A 32 29.67 -3.41 -14.59
CA GLY A 32 29.99 -2.93 -13.25
C GLY A 32 28.94 -2.02 -12.60
N ASN A 33 28.02 -1.41 -13.38
CA ASN A 33 27.12 -0.38 -12.86
C ASN A 33 25.60 -0.64 -13.05
N ASN A 34 25.19 -1.73 -13.72
CA ASN A 34 23.78 -1.91 -14.10
C ASN A 34 22.92 -2.61 -13.04
N GLU A 35 23.45 -3.54 -12.26
CA GLU A 35 22.63 -4.36 -11.34
C GLU A 35 22.22 -3.59 -10.07
N GLU A 36 23.12 -2.75 -9.53
CA GLU A 36 22.84 -1.88 -8.38
C GLU A 36 21.87 -0.75 -8.75
N THR A 37 21.97 -0.21 -9.97
CA THR A 37 21.06 0.81 -10.50
C THR A 37 19.64 0.28 -10.61
N THR A 38 19.45 -0.95 -11.12
CA THR A 38 18.11 -1.54 -11.26
C THR A 38 17.42 -1.80 -9.93
N LEU A 39 18.15 -2.23 -8.90
CA LEU A 39 17.57 -2.48 -7.57
C LEU A 39 17.11 -1.18 -6.90
N ALA A 40 17.90 -0.11 -7.03
CA ALA A 40 17.55 1.20 -6.49
C ALA A 40 16.31 1.80 -7.20
N GLU A 41 16.21 1.65 -8.51
CA GLU A 41 15.05 2.10 -9.29
C GLU A 41 13.76 1.34 -8.92
N ASP A 42 13.85 0.03 -8.69
CA ASP A 42 12.71 -0.78 -8.28
C ASP A 42 12.22 -0.42 -6.88
N LEU A 43 13.15 -0.18 -5.96
CA LEU A 43 12.85 0.27 -4.61
C LEU A 43 12.17 1.64 -4.59
N GLU A 44 12.67 2.61 -5.36
CA GLU A 44 12.05 3.94 -5.42
C GLU A 44 10.65 3.90 -6.05
N ARG A 45 10.45 3.04 -7.06
CA ARG A 45 9.12 2.84 -7.64
C ARG A 45 8.13 2.28 -6.63
N GLU A 46 8.54 1.29 -5.85
CA GLU A 46 7.71 0.72 -4.78
C GLU A 46 7.38 1.79 -3.71
N ARG A 47 8.37 2.61 -3.34
CA ARG A 47 8.18 3.76 -2.43
C ARG A 47 7.11 4.72 -2.96
N ASP A 48 7.21 5.08 -4.22
CA ASP A 48 6.27 6.01 -4.85
C ASP A 48 4.85 5.44 -4.96
N GLU A 49 4.70 4.14 -5.23
CA GLU A 49 3.39 3.48 -5.24
C GLU A 49 2.73 3.52 -3.86
N VAL A 50 3.45 3.16 -2.80
CA VAL A 50 2.92 3.19 -1.43
C VAL A 50 2.57 4.62 -0.98
N ARG A 51 3.46 5.60 -1.27
CA ARG A 51 3.18 7.03 -0.99
C ARG A 51 1.95 7.51 -1.73
N LYS A 52 1.78 7.13 -2.99
CA LYS A 52 0.62 7.50 -3.80
C LYS A 52 -0.67 6.95 -3.20
N ASP A 53 -0.71 5.68 -2.84
CA ASP A 53 -1.88 5.03 -2.24
C ASP A 53 -2.32 5.70 -0.93
N LEU A 54 -1.36 6.05 -0.06
CA LEU A 54 -1.68 6.77 1.18
C LEU A 54 -2.12 8.21 0.93
N ARG A 55 -1.52 8.91 -0.04
CA ARG A 55 -1.96 10.26 -0.42
C ARG A 55 -3.38 10.26 -1.01
N GLU A 56 -3.75 9.23 -1.75
CA GLU A 56 -5.12 9.04 -2.23
C GLU A 56 -6.07 8.79 -1.06
N LEU A 57 -5.71 7.90 -0.12
CA LEU A 57 -6.50 7.66 1.09
C LEU A 57 -6.70 8.92 1.94
N ARG A 58 -5.64 9.71 2.14
CA ARG A 58 -5.72 11.01 2.83
C ARG A 58 -6.70 11.96 2.14
N LYS A 59 -6.63 12.07 0.81
CA LYS A 59 -7.57 12.92 0.05
C LYS A 59 -9.01 12.43 0.18
N ASP A 60 -9.22 11.12 0.28
CA ASP A 60 -10.56 10.55 0.46
C ASP A 60 -11.13 10.90 1.85
N LEU A 61 -10.28 10.82 2.89
CA LEU A 61 -10.61 11.29 4.23
C LEU A 61 -10.94 12.78 4.26
N ASP A 62 -10.11 13.63 3.62
CA ASP A 62 -10.35 15.08 3.53
C ASP A 62 -11.73 15.38 2.91
N ARG A 63 -12.06 14.71 1.80
CA ARG A 63 -13.37 14.87 1.14
C ARG A 63 -14.53 14.44 2.01
N GLU A 64 -14.36 13.39 2.82
CA GLU A 64 -15.43 12.92 3.71
C GLU A 64 -15.58 13.83 4.93
N LEU A 65 -14.48 14.26 5.54
CA LEU A 65 -14.48 15.26 6.63
C LEU A 65 -15.27 16.52 6.22
N GLU A 66 -15.02 17.03 5.02
CA GLU A 66 -15.80 18.16 4.49
C GLU A 66 -17.30 17.85 4.36
N LYS A 67 -17.67 16.64 3.92
CA LYS A 67 -19.09 16.24 3.83
C LYS A 67 -19.72 16.13 5.22
N VAL A 68 -19.01 15.56 6.19
CA VAL A 68 -19.48 15.44 7.58
C VAL A 68 -19.68 16.83 8.18
N ASN A 69 -18.71 17.74 8.03
CA ASN A 69 -18.83 19.13 8.48
C ASN A 69 -20.07 19.82 7.90
N ARG A 70 -20.31 19.70 6.59
CA ARG A 70 -21.52 20.27 5.96
C ARG A 70 -22.83 19.64 6.44
N LYS A 71 -22.79 18.40 6.93
CA LYS A 71 -23.95 17.70 7.49
C LYS A 71 -24.21 18.12 8.94
N ILE A 72 -23.17 18.36 9.73
CA ILE A 72 -23.24 18.88 11.11
C ILE A 72 -24.05 20.19 11.15
N ASP A 73 -23.77 21.11 10.23
CA ASP A 73 -24.45 22.42 10.15
C ASP A 73 -25.97 22.31 9.94
N LYS A 74 -26.44 21.18 9.39
CA LYS A 74 -27.85 20.93 9.03
C LYS A 74 -28.50 19.87 9.92
N ALA A 75 -27.75 19.29 10.84
CA ALA A 75 -28.18 18.19 11.67
C ALA A 75 -29.05 18.65 12.84
N THR A 76 -30.02 17.82 13.21
CA THR A 76 -30.68 17.90 14.54
C THR A 76 -29.66 17.65 15.65
N ASP A 77 -29.98 17.99 16.90
CA ASP A 77 -29.04 17.84 18.02
C ASP A 77 -28.56 16.38 18.19
N VAL A 78 -29.46 15.41 18.02
CA VAL A 78 -29.13 13.97 18.11
C VAL A 78 -28.22 13.52 16.96
N GLN A 79 -28.49 13.97 15.74
CA GLN A 79 -27.64 13.67 14.59
C GLN A 79 -26.28 14.36 14.70
N ARG A 80 -26.24 15.56 15.29
CA ARG A 80 -25.03 16.37 15.44
C ARG A 80 -23.99 15.65 16.29
N GLU A 81 -24.37 15.13 17.45
CA GLU A 81 -23.45 14.41 18.34
C GLU A 81 -22.75 13.24 17.63
N ARG A 82 -23.51 12.44 16.89
CA ARG A 82 -22.95 11.31 16.14
C ARG A 82 -22.08 11.74 14.97
N LEU A 83 -22.45 12.81 14.27
CA LEU A 83 -21.63 13.36 13.19
C LEU A 83 -20.33 13.99 13.72
N GLU A 84 -20.35 14.63 14.88
CA GLU A 84 -19.15 15.13 15.55
C GLU A 84 -18.24 13.98 15.97
N ASP A 85 -18.79 12.85 16.43
CA ASP A 85 -18.00 11.66 16.72
C ASP A 85 -17.35 11.06 15.47
N ALA A 86 -18.13 10.87 14.41
CA ALA A 86 -17.63 10.47 13.10
C ALA A 86 -16.53 11.41 12.60
N ASN A 87 -16.69 12.73 12.79
CA ASN A 87 -15.70 13.73 12.40
C ASN A 87 -14.38 13.59 13.14
N ARG A 88 -14.43 13.38 14.46
CA ARG A 88 -13.23 13.12 15.28
C ARG A 88 -12.51 11.86 14.82
N ARG A 89 -13.23 10.76 14.64
CA ARG A 89 -12.66 9.48 14.17
C ARG A 89 -11.97 9.61 12.82
N LEU A 90 -12.60 10.29 11.85
CA LEU A 90 -11.99 10.55 10.54
C LEU A 90 -10.76 11.46 10.63
N THR A 91 -10.75 12.41 11.58
CA THR A 91 -9.61 13.29 11.82
C THR A 91 -8.43 12.50 12.40
N ASP A 92 -8.69 11.61 13.35
CA ASP A 92 -7.67 10.74 13.94
C ASP A 92 -7.09 9.79 12.88
N ASP A 93 -7.95 9.21 12.04
CA ASP A 93 -7.51 8.33 10.95
C ASP A 93 -6.68 9.08 9.90
N ARG A 94 -7.02 10.34 9.60
CA ARG A 94 -6.21 11.21 8.74
C ARG A 94 -4.83 11.47 9.35
N ALA A 95 -4.76 11.70 10.67
CA ALA A 95 -3.50 11.91 11.36
C ALA A 95 -2.59 10.67 11.29
N LYS A 96 -3.14 9.46 11.46
CA LYS A 96 -2.38 8.21 11.30
C LYS A 96 -1.81 8.05 9.88
N VAL A 97 -2.58 8.41 8.86
CA VAL A 97 -2.10 8.39 7.47
C VAL A 97 -0.98 9.41 7.26
N ASP A 98 -1.09 10.60 7.84
CA ASP A 98 -0.05 11.64 7.76
C ASP A 98 1.26 11.19 8.45
N GLU A 99 1.16 10.59 9.64
CA GLU A 99 2.31 10.01 10.36
C GLU A 99 2.98 8.91 9.53
N THR A 100 2.18 8.02 8.94
CA THR A 100 2.74 6.93 8.12
C THR A 100 3.37 7.42 6.82
N LEU A 101 2.87 8.53 6.25
CA LEU A 101 3.50 9.19 5.11
C LEU A 101 4.85 9.80 5.50
N GLU A 102 4.98 10.37 6.69
CA GLU A 102 6.24 10.88 7.24
C GLU A 102 7.25 9.73 7.45
N ASP A 103 6.81 8.59 7.98
CA ASP A 103 7.65 7.40 8.12
C ASP A 103 8.19 6.90 6.78
N LEU A 104 7.37 6.89 5.73
CA LEU A 104 7.79 6.52 4.37
C LEU A 104 8.80 7.50 3.76
N GLU A 105 8.70 8.79 4.08
CA GLU A 105 9.64 9.81 3.62
C GLU A 105 11.00 9.66 4.32
N ASN A 106 11.00 9.21 5.59
CA ASN A 106 12.20 9.04 6.40
C ASN A 106 12.81 7.61 6.33
N ALA A 107 12.15 6.65 5.68
CA ALA A 107 12.60 5.27 5.61
C ALA A 107 13.93 5.09 4.85
N SER A 108 14.89 4.43 5.48
CA SER A 108 16.12 3.98 4.82
C SER A 108 15.86 2.70 4.00
N ASN A 109 16.83 2.27 3.19
CA ASN A 109 16.71 1.01 2.47
C ASN A 109 16.61 -0.19 3.43
N GLU A 110 17.25 -0.10 4.59
CA GLU A 110 17.27 -1.15 5.61
C GLU A 110 15.95 -1.25 6.38
N THR A 111 15.26 -0.12 6.61
CA THR A 111 13.97 -0.08 7.32
C THR A 111 12.76 -0.14 6.40
N TRP A 112 12.97 -0.18 5.09
CA TRP A 112 11.91 -0.09 4.08
C TRP A 112 10.83 -1.15 4.26
N GLU A 113 11.20 -2.41 4.42
CA GLU A 113 10.23 -3.51 4.53
C GLU A 113 9.32 -3.36 5.76
N GLU A 114 9.87 -2.89 6.88
CA GLU A 114 9.09 -2.64 8.10
C GLU A 114 8.09 -1.49 7.90
N VAL A 115 8.57 -0.37 7.37
CA VAL A 115 7.72 0.81 7.11
C VAL A 115 6.65 0.49 6.07
N LYS A 116 6.97 -0.29 5.04
CA LYS A 116 6.00 -0.76 4.03
C LYS A 116 4.89 -1.60 4.66
N VAL A 117 5.24 -2.54 5.55
CA VAL A 117 4.24 -3.35 6.26
C VAL A 117 3.36 -2.47 7.16
N ALA A 118 3.96 -1.51 7.89
CA ALA A 118 3.22 -0.55 8.70
C ALA A 118 2.25 0.27 7.84
N ALA A 119 2.70 0.80 6.69
CA ALA A 119 1.89 1.52 5.72
C ALA A 119 0.69 0.72 5.21
N HIS A 120 0.90 -0.54 4.86
CA HIS A 120 -0.19 -1.41 4.44
C HIS A 120 -1.20 -1.69 5.57
N ASN A 121 -0.73 -1.85 6.80
CA ASN A 121 -1.61 -2.06 7.96
C ASN A 121 -2.43 -0.80 8.25
N THR A 122 -1.80 0.38 8.33
CA THR A 122 -2.49 1.67 8.49
C THR A 122 -3.53 1.86 7.38
N SER A 123 -3.16 1.63 6.11
CA SER A 123 -4.10 1.77 4.99
C SER A 123 -5.32 0.85 5.14
N ARG A 124 -5.10 -0.40 5.58
CA ARG A 124 -6.18 -1.38 5.77
C ARG A 124 -7.12 -0.97 6.90
N ASP A 125 -6.56 -0.58 8.03
CA ASP A 125 -7.31 -0.25 9.25
C ASP A 125 -8.13 1.03 9.04
N VAL A 126 -7.50 2.06 8.46
CA VAL A 126 -8.17 3.30 8.10
C VAL A 126 -9.25 3.07 7.05
N LYS A 127 -9.02 2.25 6.02
CA LYS A 127 -10.08 1.89 5.04
C LYS A 127 -11.24 1.12 5.69
N ALA A 128 -10.99 0.35 6.74
CA ALA A 128 -12.05 -0.33 7.49
C ALA A 128 -12.87 0.68 8.30
N ALA A 129 -12.21 1.52 9.11
CA ALA A 129 -12.84 2.56 9.91
C ALA A 129 -13.61 3.56 9.04
N PHE A 130 -13.04 3.97 7.90
CA PHE A 130 -13.68 4.85 6.93
C PHE A 130 -15.01 4.29 6.40
N ARG A 131 -15.04 2.99 6.08
CA ARG A 131 -16.27 2.31 5.63
C ARG A 131 -17.31 2.23 6.74
N GLU A 132 -16.88 1.98 7.97
CA GLU A 132 -17.76 1.94 9.14
C GLU A 132 -18.43 3.30 9.37
N VAL A 133 -17.63 4.37 9.42
CA VAL A 133 -18.13 5.75 9.54
C VAL A 133 -19.08 6.09 8.38
N GLY A 134 -18.72 5.72 7.16
CA GLY A 134 -19.58 5.95 5.99
C GLY A 134 -20.92 5.21 6.05
N ASN A 135 -20.97 4.04 6.67
CA ASN A 135 -22.22 3.30 6.90
C ASN A 135 -23.03 3.93 8.02
N GLU A 136 -22.40 4.27 9.15
CA GLU A 136 -23.05 4.95 10.27
C GLU A 136 -23.73 6.25 9.81
N ILE A 137 -23.00 7.09 9.07
CA ILE A 137 -23.56 8.32 8.51
C ILE A 137 -24.73 8.02 7.58
N ARG A 138 -24.67 6.97 6.76
CA ARG A 138 -25.76 6.61 5.86
C ARG A 138 -27.03 6.24 6.63
N ASP A 139 -26.88 5.43 7.67
CA ASP A 139 -27.98 4.93 8.49
C ASP A 139 -28.68 6.10 9.20
N LEU A 140 -27.91 7.08 9.72
CA LEU A 140 -28.45 8.30 10.36
C LEU A 140 -29.40 9.12 9.48
N PHE A 141 -29.24 9.08 8.16
CA PHE A 141 -30.08 9.83 7.21
C PHE A 141 -31.07 8.94 6.45
N GLN A 142 -31.02 7.61 6.63
CA GLN A 142 -32.03 6.68 6.11
C GLN A 142 -33.16 6.49 7.11
N ASP A 143 -32.86 6.42 8.41
CA ASP A 143 -33.88 6.31 9.47
C ASP A 143 -34.84 7.51 9.49
N ASP A 144 -34.32 8.72 9.24
CA ASP A 144 -35.09 9.97 9.19
C ASP A 144 -36.13 9.99 8.04
N LYS A 145 -35.88 9.28 6.94
CA LYS A 145 -36.79 9.23 5.78
C LYS A 145 -37.95 8.23 5.93
N THR A 146 -37.89 7.34 6.90
CA THR A 146 -38.93 6.31 7.13
C THR A 146 -39.86 6.66 8.30
N SER A 147 -39.50 7.68 9.08
CA SER A 147 -40.24 8.12 10.27
C SER A 147 -41.11 9.37 10.02
N ASN A 148 -41.28 9.79 8.76
CA ASN A 148 -42.13 10.93 8.36
C ASN A 148 -43.19 10.49 7.33
#